data_AF-A0A9W4PE31-F1
#
_entry.id   AF-A0A9W4PE31-F1
#
_cell.length_a   1.000
_cell.length_b   1.000
_cell.length_c   1.000
_cell.angle_alpha   90.00
_cell.angle_beta   90.00
_cell.angle_gamma   90.00
#
_symmetry.space_group_name_H-M   'P 1'
#
loop_
_entity.id
_entity.type
_entity.pdbx_description
1 polymer ?
#
loop_
_entity_poly.entity_id
_entity_poly.type
_entity_poly.pdbx_seq_one_letter_code
_entity_poly.pdbx_strand_id
1 'polypeptide(L)' 'MITLDQLVPPNHLVRKMEAAIDFTFIYDLVKDMYSEVGRPSIDPVILVKLTLYLARIPSEFVNELLLKQSIL' A
#
# COMPACT_ATOMS: atom_id res chain seq x y z
N MET A 1 -9.38 -2.98 -20.01
CA MET A 1 -8.50 -2.43 -18.96
C MET A 1 -8.22 -3.55 -17.98
N ILE A 2 -6.96 -3.86 -17.71
CA ILE A 2 -6.58 -4.88 -16.72
C ILE A 2 -6.62 -4.18 -15.35
N THR A 3 -7.42 -4.69 -14.42
CA THR A 3 -7.48 -4.14 -13.05
C THR A 3 -6.46 -4.84 -12.15
N LEU A 4 -6.02 -4.17 -11.07
CA LEU A 4 -5.19 -4.79 -10.04
C LEU A 4 -5.85 -6.07 -9.49
N ASP A 5 -7.17 -6.10 -9.39
CA ASP A 5 -7.94 -7.29 -9.02
C ASP A 5 -7.77 -8.47 -9.99
N GLN A 6 -7.45 -8.24 -11.25
CA GLN A 6 -7.21 -9.33 -12.20
C GLN A 6 -5.78 -9.88 -12.10
N LEU A 7 -4.84 -9.06 -11.62
CA LEU A 7 -3.41 -9.41 -11.50
C LEU A 7 -3.05 -10.02 -10.15
N VAL A 8 -3.84 -9.72 -9.11
CA VAL A 8 -3.61 -10.18 -7.74
C VAL A 8 -4.56 -11.34 -7.41
N PRO A 9 -4.06 -12.57 -7.18
CA PRO A 9 -4.91 -13.71 -6.83
C PRO A 9 -5.78 -13.46 -5.57
N PRO A 10 -6.98 -14.06 -5.47
CA PRO A 10 -7.91 -13.80 -4.37
C PRO A 10 -7.35 -14.12 -2.98
N ASN A 11 -6.47 -15.12 -2.85
CA ASN A 11 -5.84 -15.48 -1.57
C ASN A 11 -4.48 -14.77 -1.33
N HIS A 12 -4.17 -13.72 -2.09
CA HIS A 12 -2.92 -13.00 -1.95
C HIS A 12 -2.91 -12.11 -0.71
N LEU A 13 -1.76 -12.00 -0.05
CA LEU A 13 -1.56 -11.23 1.18
C LEU A 13 -1.98 -9.76 1.03
N VAL A 14 -1.65 -9.13 -0.08
CA VAL A 14 -2.01 -7.73 -0.38
C VAL A 14 -3.53 -7.48 -0.28
N ARG A 15 -4.37 -8.42 -0.71
CA ARG A 15 -5.84 -8.28 -0.58
C ARG A 15 -6.31 -8.38 0.88
N LYS A 16 -5.67 -9.24 1.68
CA LYS A 16 -5.95 -9.32 3.12
C LYS A 16 -5.55 -8.03 3.82
N MET A 17 -4.44 -7.42 3.39
CA MET A 17 -4.01 -6.11 3.88
C MET A 17 -4.98 -5.02 3.47
N GLU A 18 -5.44 -4.96 2.21
CA GLU A 18 -6.47 -3.99 1.79
C GLU A 18 -7.78 -4.09 2.57
N ALA A 19 -8.16 -5.28 3.03
CA ALA A 19 -9.34 -5.45 3.88
C ALA A 19 -9.10 -5.08 5.35
N ALA A 20 -7.85 -5.12 5.83
CA ALA A 20 -7.50 -4.94 7.23
C ALA A 20 -6.87 -3.59 7.57
N ILE A 21 -6.33 -2.89 6.56
CA ILE A 21 -5.53 -1.69 6.70
C ILE A 21 -6.17 -0.59 5.87
N ASP A 22 -6.49 0.54 6.52
CA ASP A 22 -6.72 1.77 5.80
C ASP A 22 -5.38 2.32 5.32
N PHE A 23 -5.23 2.53 4.02
CA PHE A 23 -4.00 3.05 3.41
C PHE A 23 -3.98 4.58 3.31
N THR A 24 -5.03 5.28 3.74
CA THR A 24 -5.09 6.76 3.66
C THR A 24 -3.95 7.43 4.42
N PHE A 25 -3.44 6.85 5.50
CA PHE A 25 -2.30 7.37 6.27
C PHE A 25 -1.03 7.60 5.42
N ILE A 26 -0.88 6.88 4.30
CA ILE A 26 0.27 7.04 3.41
C ILE A 26 0.31 8.46 2.84
N TYR A 27 -0.84 9.04 2.51
CA TYR A 27 -0.89 10.40 1.96
C TYR A 27 -0.31 11.41 2.94
N ASP A 28 -0.59 11.28 4.23
CA ASP A 28 -0.04 12.15 5.27
C ASP A 28 1.48 11.94 5.42
N LEU A 29 1.95 10.68 5.36
CA LEU A 29 3.38 10.36 5.49
C LEU A 29 4.24 10.90 4.34
N VAL A 30 3.71 10.92 3.13
CA VAL A 30 4.48 11.30 1.93
C VAL A 30 4.12 12.68 1.40
N LYS A 31 3.25 13.42 2.09
CA LYS A 31 2.72 14.71 1.64
C LYS A 31 3.83 15.68 1.21
N ASP A 32 4.88 15.80 2.02
CA ASP A 32 6.00 16.72 1.76
C ASP A 32 6.92 16.24 0.63
N MET A 33 6.81 14.97 0.23
CA MET A 33 7.60 14.37 -0.85
C MET A 33 6.89 14.46 -2.21
N TYR A 34 5.59 14.71 -2.22
CA TYR A 34 4.78 14.80 -3.45
C TYR A 34 4.39 16.25 -3.73
N SER A 35 4.79 16.75 -4.89
CA SER A 35 4.37 18.06 -5.36
C SER A 35 2.95 17.99 -5.92
N GLU A 36 2.09 18.92 -5.52
CA GLU A 36 0.77 19.14 -6.15
C GLU A 36 0.89 19.80 -7.53
N VAL A 37 2.05 20.38 -7.84
CA VAL A 37 2.32 21.10 -9.09
C VAL A 37 3.35 20.34 -9.92
N GLY A 38 3.05 20.12 -11.21
CA GLY A 38 3.96 19.48 -12.15
C GLY A 38 3.35 18.26 -12.83
N ARG A 39 4.20 17.32 -13.25
CA ARG A 39 3.73 16.07 -13.87
C ARG A 39 3.13 15.18 -12.77
N PRO A 40 1.91 14.66 -12.95
CA PRO A 40 1.31 13.77 -11.97
C PRO A 40 2.19 12.52 -11.79
N SER A 41 2.65 12.32 -10.56
CA SER A 41 3.33 11.10 -10.13
C SER A 41 2.33 9.95 -10.01
N ILE A 42 2.85 8.72 -9.95
CA ILE A 42 2.02 7.55 -9.63
C ILE A 42 1.43 7.75 -8.23
N ASP A 43 0.17 7.36 -8.04
CA ASP A 43 -0.49 7.44 -6.75
C ASP A 43 0.33 6.70 -5.67
N PRO A 44 0.64 7.33 -4.52
CA PRO A 44 1.53 6.75 -3.52
C PRO A 44 0.97 5.47 -2.89
N VAL A 45 -0.36 5.35 -2.74
CA VAL A 45 -1.00 4.14 -2.23
C VAL A 45 -0.84 3.00 -3.24
N ILE A 46 -1.03 3.28 -4.53
CA ILE A 46 -0.78 2.30 -5.60
C ILE A 46 0.70 1.88 -5.61
N LEU A 47 1.62 2.83 -5.48
CA LEU A 47 3.06 2.55 -5.45
C LEU A 47 3.41 1.58 -4.31
N VAL A 48 2.92 1.85 -3.10
CA VAL A 48 3.13 0.97 -1.94
C VAL A 48 2.51 -0.41 -2.16
N LYS A 49 1.27 -0.49 -2.66
CA LYS A 49 0.61 -1.77 -2.96
C LYS A 49 1.39 -2.59 -3.99
N LEU A 50 1.92 -1.94 -5.03
CA LEU A 50 2.78 -2.57 -6.04
C LEU A 50 4.10 -3.04 -5.41
N THR A 51 4.73 -2.24 -4.55
CA THR A 51 5.92 -2.66 -3.81
C THR A 51 5.61 -3.88 -2.94
N LEU A 52 4.50 -3.90 -2.21
CA LEU A 52 4.12 -5.05 -1.38
C LEU A 52 3.85 -6.31 -2.22
N TYR A 53 3.25 -6.15 -3.40
CA TYR A 53 3.02 -7.24 -4.34
C TYR A 53 4.33 -7.81 -4.90
N LEU A 54 5.24 -6.95 -5.36
CA LEU A 54 6.50 -7.35 -5.99
C LEU A 54 7.55 -7.82 -4.97
N ALA A 55 7.61 -7.20 -3.80
CA ALA A 55 8.70 -7.38 -2.83
C ALA A 55 8.60 -8.68 -2.03
N ARG A 56 7.57 -9.51 -2.22
CA ARG A 56 7.43 -10.82 -1.54
C ARG A 56 7.69 -10.66 -0.02
N ILE A 57 7.00 -9.68 0.56
CA ILE A 57 7.28 -9.13 1.89
C ILE A 57 7.31 -10.24 2.96
N PRO A 58 8.35 -10.28 3.81
CA PRO A 58 8.39 -11.17 4.97
C PRO A 58 7.27 -10.84 5.96
N SER A 59 6.63 -11.86 6.54
CA SER A 59 5.52 -11.72 7.49
C SER A 59 5.80 -10.77 8.66
N GLU A 60 7.07 -10.59 9.02
CA GLU A 60 7.56 -9.73 10.08
C GLU A 60 7.23 -8.25 9.81
N PHE A 61 7.37 -7.79 8.57
CA PHE A 61 7.07 -6.41 8.20
C PHE A 61 5.55 -6.12 8.23
N VAL A 62 4.73 -7.12 7.89
CA VAL A 62 3.27 -7.01 8.01
C VAL A 62 2.86 -6.86 9.47
N ASN A 63 3.46 -7.65 10.36
CA ASN A 63 3.18 -7.58 11.79
C ASN A 63 3.58 -6.22 12.38
N GLU A 64 4.70 -5.64 11.92
CA GLU A 64 5.10 -4.30 12.34
C GLU A 64 4.10 -3.22 11.88
N LEU A 65 3.59 -3.34 10.65
CA LEU A 65 2.59 -2.40 10.11
C LEU A 65 1.25 -2.49 10.86
N LEU A 66 0.81 -3.70 11.20
CA LEU A 66 -0.39 -3.94 12.02
C LEU A 66 -0.22 -3.42 13.46
N LEU A 67 0.98 -3.58 14.05
CA LEU A 67 1.29 -3.06 15.38
C LEU A 67 1.26 -1.54 15.41
N LYS A 68 1.83 -0.85 14.40
CA LYS A 68 1.81 0.61 14.32
C LYS A 68 0.39 1.18 14.20
N GLN A 69 -0.56 0.41 13.65
CA GLN A 69 -1.97 0.81 13.55
C GLN A 69 -2.81 0.46 14.79
N SER A 70 -2.37 -0.46 15.66
CA SER A 70 -3.09 -0.82 16.90
C SER A 70 -2.74 0.06 18.10
N ILE A 71 -1.74 0.95 17.98
CA ILE A 71 -1.28 1.84 19.05
C ILE A 71 -1.68 3.32 18.78
N LEU A 72 -2.47 3.55 17.72
CA LEU A 72 -3.14 4.82 17.42
C LEU A 72 -4.64 4.71 17.72
#